data_AF-A0A2N9N151-F1
#
_entry.id   AF-A0A2N9N151-F1
#
_cell.length_a   1.000
_cell.length_b   1.000
_cell.length_c   1.000
_cell.angle_alpha   90.00
_cell.angle_beta   90.00
_cell.angle_gamma   90.00
#
_symmetry.space_group_name_H-M   'P 1'
#
loop_
_entity.id
_entity.type
_entity.pdbx_description
1 polymer ?
#
loop_
_entity_poly.entity_id
_entity_poly.type
_entity_poly.pdbx_seq_one_letter_code
_entity_poly.pdbx_strand_id
1 'polypeptide(L)' 'MKLLLDEYLSRKLVVHLAELYPESAHVVEFDLLASSDREIWELAKARDFVIVSIDSDF' A
#
# COMPACT_ATOMS: atom_id res chain seq x y z
N MET A 1 -7.69 10.61 -2.19
CA MET A 1 -6.80 9.91 -1.25
C MET A 1 -6.22 8.71 -1.97
N LYS A 2 -4.93 8.42 -1.76
CA LYS A 2 -4.21 7.35 -2.45
C LYS A 2 -3.79 6.30 -1.41
N LEU A 3 -4.18 5.04 -1.57
CA LEU A 3 -3.86 4.00 -0.59
C LEU A 3 -2.67 3.16 -1.06
N LEU A 4 -1.69 2.95 -0.18
CA LEU A 4 -0.61 1.99 -0.40
C LEU A 4 -0.87 0.79 0.50
N LEU A 5 -1.25 -0.33 -0.13
CA LEU A 5 -1.52 -1.59 0.57
C LEU A 5 -0.21 -2.31 0.85
N ASP A 6 -0.02 -2.76 2.09
CA ASP A 6 1.13 -3.56 2.52
C ASP A 6 1.22 -4.92 1.80
N GLU A 7 2.24 -5.72 2.14
CA GLU A 7 2.47 -7.02 1.53
C GLU A 7 1.51 -8.15 1.97
N TYR A 8 0.88 -8.02 3.14
CA TYR A 8 -0.06 -8.99 3.71
C TYR A 8 -1.49 -8.79 3.21
N LEU A 9 -1.81 -7.61 2.69
CA LEU A 9 -3.09 -7.31 2.07
C LEU A 9 -3.21 -7.89 0.66
N SER A 10 -4.42 -8.30 0.28
CA SER A 10 -4.63 -8.85 -1.06
C SER A 10 -4.47 -7.77 -2.14
N ARG A 11 -3.64 -8.04 -3.16
CA ARG A 11 -3.54 -7.23 -4.39
C ARG A 11 -4.87 -6.96 -5.08
N LYS A 12 -5.86 -7.85 -4.90
CA LYS A 12 -7.21 -7.67 -5.47
C LYS A 12 -7.93 -6.46 -4.86
N LEU A 13 -7.55 -6.00 -3.67
CA LEU A 13 -8.16 -4.83 -3.03
C LEU A 13 -7.94 -3.55 -3.83
N VAL A 14 -6.83 -3.41 -4.55
CA VAL A 14 -6.60 -2.26 -5.46
C VAL A 14 -7.74 -2.12 -6.46
N VAL A 15 -8.14 -3.24 -7.09
CA VAL A 15 -9.24 -3.27 -8.07
C VAL A 15 -10.59 -2.97 -7.42
N HIS A 16 -10.87 -3.54 -6.25
CA HIS A 16 -12.15 -3.32 -5.56
C HIS A 16 -12.28 -1.89 -4.99
N LEU A 17 -11.16 -1.23 -4.67
CA LEU A 17 -11.14 0.12 -4.14
C LEU A 17 -11.05 1.19 -5.24
N ALA A 18 -10.81 0.81 -6.49
CA ALA A 18 -10.57 1.75 -7.59
C ALA A 18 -11.72 2.74 -7.85
N GLU A 19 -12.97 2.38 -7.53
CA GLU A 19 -14.11 3.28 -7.67
C GLU A 19 -14.00 4.50 -6.73
N LEU A 20 -13.49 4.30 -5.51
CA LEU A 20 -13.38 5.35 -4.48
C LEU A 20 -11.97 5.93 -4.35
N TYR A 21 -10.96 5.11 -4.64
CA TYR A 21 -9.54 5.42 -4.48
C TYR A 21 -8.75 4.96 -5.72
N PRO A 22 -8.98 5.58 -6.89
CA PRO A 22 -8.49 5.11 -8.20
C PRO A 22 -6.96 5.07 -8.32
N GLU A 23 -6.25 5.84 -7.49
CA GLU A 23 -4.80 5.92 -7.52
C GLU A 23 -4.13 4.96 -6.52
N SER A 24 -4.91 4.15 -5.80
CA SER A 24 -4.37 3.18 -4.85
C SER A 24 -3.51 2.14 -5.55
N ALA A 25 -2.52 1.63 -4.82
CA ALA A 25 -1.58 0.64 -5.30
C ALA A 25 -1.19 -0.30 -4.18
N HIS A 26 -0.61 -1.43 -4.53
CA HIS A 26 0.02 -2.34 -3.59
C HIS A 26 1.55 -2.21 -3.67
N VAL A 27 2.26 -2.43 -2.56
CA VAL A 27 3.74 -2.39 -2.51
C VAL A 27 4.46 -3.20 -3.61
N VAL A 28 3.83 -4.25 -4.15
CA VAL A 28 4.39 -5.07 -5.24
C VAL A 28 4.56 -4.29 -6.53
N GLU A 29 3.74 -3.27 -6.78
CA GLU A 29 3.82 -2.43 -7.98
C GLU A 29 5.04 -1.49 -7.96
N PHE A 30 5.74 -1.41 -6.83
CA PHE A 30 6.95 -0.62 -6.64
C PHE A 30 8.17 -1.49 -6.30
N ASP A 31 8.09 -2.80 -6.54
CA ASP A 31 9.13 -3.78 -6.20
C ASP A 31 9.50 -3.80 -4.71
N LEU A 32 8.54 -3.47 -3.82
CA LEU A 32 8.74 -3.37 -2.37
C LEU A 32 8.24 -4.59 -1.58
N LEU A 33 8.23 -5.78 -2.19
CA LEU A 33 7.95 -7.01 -1.43
C LEU A 33 9.12 -7.34 -0.50
N ALA A 34 8.85 -7.70 0.76
CA ALA A 34 9.88 -7.93 1.79
C ALA A 34 10.84 -6.74 2.00
N SER A 35 10.45 -5.54 1.59
CA SER A 35 11.18 -4.31 1.89
C SER A 35 10.98 -3.90 3.34
N SER A 36 11.90 -3.08 3.85
CA SER A 36 11.77 -2.52 5.19
C SER A 36 10.62 -1.52 5.27
N ASP A 37 10.02 -1.38 6.46
CA ASP A 37 9.01 -0.34 6.73
C ASP A 37 9.49 1.05 6.31
N ARG A 38 10.78 1.34 6.51
CA ARG A 38 11.39 2.62 6.12
C ARG A 38 11.27 2.87 4.62
N GLU A 39 11.52 1.88 3.79
CA GLU A 39 11.42 2.02 2.32
C GLU A 39 9.97 2.24 1.90
N ILE A 40 9.02 1.54 2.53
CA ILE A 40 7.58 1.72 2.31
C ILE A 40 7.16 3.14 2.72
N TRP A 41 7.64 3.64 3.86
CA TRP A 41 7.33 4.98 4.37
C TRP A 41 7.89 6.09 3.48
N GLU A 42 9.12 5.95 3.00
CA GLU A 42 9.71 6.93 2.07
C GLU A 42 8.95 6.97 0.75
N LEU A 43 8.55 5.82 0.20
CA LEU A 43 7.69 5.78 -0.99
C LEU A 43 6.34 6.45 -0.73
N ALA A 44 5.69 6.10 0.38
CA ALA A 44 4.39 6.62 0.73
C ALA A 44 4.41 8.14 0.87
N LYS A 45 5.42 8.66 1.58
CA LYS A 45 5.65 10.10 1.74
C LYS A 45 5.98 10.78 0.41
N ALA A 46 6.83 10.18 -0.43
CA ALA A 46 7.24 10.77 -1.70
C ALA A 46 6.12 10.82 -2.74
N ARG A 47 5.08 9.99 -2.60
CA ARG A 47 3.97 9.85 -3.57
C ARG A 47 2.59 10.10 -2.96
N ASP A 48 2.54 10.74 -1.79
CA ASP A 48 1.33 11.14 -1.06
C ASP A 48 0.34 9.98 -0.82
N PHE A 49 0.86 8.80 -0.47
CA PHE A 49 0.03 7.66 -0.07
C PHE A 49 -0.29 7.69 1.43
N VAL A 50 -1.50 7.21 1.75
CA VAL A 50 -1.87 6.70 3.06
C VAL A 50 -1.58 5.20 3.08
N ILE A 51 -0.76 4.75 4.03
CA ILE A 51 -0.44 3.33 4.18
C ILE A 51 -1.64 2.62 4.83
N VAL A 52 -2.00 1.47 4.26
CA VAL A 52 -2.97 0.55 4.84
C VAL A 52 -2.24 -0.74 5.14
N SER A 53 -2.18 -1.09 6.42
CA SER A 53 -1.63 -2.35 6.89
C SER A 53 -2.64 -3.10 7.74
N ILE A 54 -2.43 -4.40 7.88
CA ILE A 54 -3.09 -5.20 8.92
C ILE A 54 -2.08 -5.44 10.04
N ASP A 55 -2.53 -5.28 11.27
CA ASP A 55 -1.77 -5.66 12.45
C ASP A 55 -2.42 -6.92 13.02
N SER A 56 -1.62 -7.97 13.21
CA SER A 56 -2.08 -9.27 13.71
C SER A 56 -1.95 -9.40 15.22
N ASP A 57 -1.32 -8.43 15.86
CA ASP A 57 -0.86 -8.45 17.25
C ASP A 57 -1.49 -7.32 18.09
N PHE A 58 -2.57 -6.72 17.58
CA PHE A 58 -3.54 -5.90 18.33
C PHE A 58 -4.91 -6.58 18.47
#